data_AF-A0A3P8SV81-F1
#
_entry.id   AF-A0A3P8SV81-F1
#
_cell.length_a   1.000
_cell.length_b   1.000
_cell.length_c   1.000
_cell.angle_alpha   90.00
_cell.angle_beta   90.00
_cell.angle_gamma   90.00
#
_symmetry.space_group_name_H-M   'P 1'
#
loop_
_entity.id
_entity.type
_entity.pdbx_description
1 polymer ?
#
loop_
_entity_poly.entity_id
_entity_poly.type
_entity_poly.pdbx_seq_one_letter_code
_entity_poly.pdbx_strand_id
1 'polypeptide(L)'
;MRPPVEVSVFLLSLLAPGVLYTMNNIPAFQEPLPILGLGMVILGSVLLLLLLAVRHKTKVDPLFYVFAEFSFTCMVGLINALEQDGFISGFMSFYIKKGEPHLSTAYAVMMSYWEGVVHFILFLTIIHRICWCICSMLCPC
;
A
#
# COMPACT_ATOMS: atom_id res chain seq x y z
N MET A 1 3.85 -8.28 23.25
CA MET A 1 3.00 -9.10 22.36
C MET A 1 3.20 -8.57 20.94
N ARG A 2 3.61 -9.40 19.97
CA ARG A 2 3.70 -8.95 18.57
C ARG A 2 2.29 -9.00 17.97
N PRO A 3 1.83 -7.94 17.29
CA PRO A 3 0.52 -7.94 16.67
C PRO A 3 0.45 -9.03 15.59
N PRO A 4 -0.75 -9.57 15.30
CA PRO A 4 -0.93 -10.50 14.20
C PRO A 4 -0.49 -9.86 12.87
N VAL A 5 -0.08 -10.70 11.92
CA VAL A 5 0.61 -10.25 10.70
C VAL A 5 -0.30 -9.38 9.85
N GLU A 6 -1.60 -9.69 9.79
CA GLU A 6 -2.63 -8.88 9.13
C GLU A 6 -2.73 -7.46 9.70
N VAL A 7 -2.57 -7.30 11.02
CA VAL A 7 -2.59 -5.98 11.67
C VAL A 7 -1.32 -5.22 11.33
N SER A 8 -0.18 -5.92 11.22
CA SER A 8 1.06 -5.29 10.76
C SER A 8 0.94 -4.78 9.31
N VAL A 9 0.33 -5.57 8.42
CA VAL A 9 0.07 -5.16 7.03
C VAL A 9 -0.86 -3.96 6.99
N PHE A 10 -1.97 -4.00 7.73
CA PHE A 10 -2.91 -2.88 7.82
C PHE A 10 -2.25 -1.59 8.31
N LEU A 11 -1.44 -1.67 9.38
CA LEU A 11 -0.70 -0.52 9.91
C LEU A 11 0.34 0.01 8.92
N LEU A 12 0.99 -0.88 8.15
CA LEU A 12 1.90 -0.49 7.07
C LEU A 12 1.16 0.24 5.94
N SER A 13 -0.04 -0.22 5.55
CA SER A 13 -0.86 0.48 4.56
C SER A 13 -1.31 1.86 5.05
N LEU A 14 -1.59 2.02 6.35
CA LEU A 14 -1.93 3.32 6.96
C LEU A 14 -0.77 4.31 7.01
N LEU A 15 0.47 3.90 6.74
CA LEU A 15 1.60 4.84 6.59
C LEU A 15 1.58 5.56 5.23
N ALA A 16 0.82 5.07 4.24
CA ALA A 16 0.77 5.65 2.90
C ALA A 16 0.39 7.15 2.87
N PRO A 17 -0.64 7.63 3.59
CA PRO A 17 -0.93 9.07 3.67
C PRO A 17 0.22 9.90 4.24
N GLY A 18 0.87 9.41 5.29
CA GLY A 18 2.01 10.09 5.90
C GLY A 18 3.18 10.21 4.94
N VAL A 19 3.49 9.12 4.22
CA VAL A 19 4.56 9.10 3.22
C VAL A 19 4.26 10.08 2.09
N LEU A 20 3.07 10.03 1.49
CA LEU A 20 2.69 10.92 0.40
C LEU A 20 2.71 12.40 0.82
N TYR A 21 2.22 12.70 2.04
CA TYR A 21 2.31 14.06 2.59
C TYR A 21 3.75 14.55 2.71
N THR A 22 4.66 13.71 3.25
CA THR A 22 6.07 14.11 3.38
C THR A 22 6.75 14.31 2.03
N MET A 23 6.42 13.48 1.04
CA MET A 23 6.93 13.62 -0.33
C MET A 23 6.50 14.94 -0.96
N ASN A 24 5.23 15.30 -0.83
CA ASN A 24 4.69 16.51 -1.45
C ASN A 24 5.22 17.81 -0.82
N ASN A 25 5.63 17.78 0.45
CA ASN A 25 6.21 18.93 1.15
C ASN A 25 7.69 19.17 0.85
N ILE A 26 8.38 18.22 0.21
CA ILE A 26 9.81 18.35 -0.11
C ILE A 26 9.96 18.75 -1.59
N PRO A 27 10.38 19.99 -1.91
CA PRO A 27 10.47 20.47 -3.28
C PRO A 27 11.50 19.71 -4.13
N ALA A 28 12.49 19.07 -3.50
CA ALA A 28 13.47 18.22 -4.20
C ALA A 28 12.85 16.97 -4.85
N PHE A 29 11.65 16.55 -4.42
CA PHE A 29 10.91 15.44 -5.00
C PHE A 29 9.85 15.91 -6.01
N GLN A 30 9.83 17.18 -6.40
CA GLN A 30 8.90 17.71 -7.40
C GLN A 30 9.46 17.60 -8.83
N GLU A 31 10.12 16.49 -9.14
CA GLU A 31 10.58 16.16 -10.49
C GLU A 31 10.18 14.71 -10.82
N PRO A 32 9.84 14.39 -12.09
CA PRO A 32 9.25 13.10 -12.44
C PRO A 32 10.18 11.90 -12.16
N LEU A 33 11.49 12.04 -12.37
CA LEU A 33 12.47 10.98 -12.07
C LEU A 33 12.60 10.70 -10.56
N PRO A 34 12.83 11.72 -9.69
CA PRO A 34 12.87 11.53 -8.25
C PRO A 34 11.61 10.91 -7.65
N ILE A 35 10.43 11.23 -8.18
CA ILE A 35 9.16 10.64 -7.73
C ILE A 35 9.10 9.15 -8.00
N LEU A 36 9.44 8.73 -9.22
CA LEU A 36 9.47 7.32 -9.59
C LEU A 36 10.50 6.56 -8.76
N GLY A 37 11.71 7.13 -8.61
CA GLY A 37 12.76 6.55 -7.79
C GLY A 37 12.33 6.41 -6.33
N LEU A 38 11.68 7.43 -5.77
CA LEU A 38 11.18 7.41 -4.40
C LEU A 38 10.05 6.40 -4.21
N GLY A 39 9.14 6.27 -5.18
CA GLY A 39 8.10 5.23 -5.19
C GLY A 39 8.70 3.82 -5.12
N MET A 40 9.73 3.53 -5.93
CA MET A 40 10.44 2.24 -5.89
C MET A 40 11.14 2.01 -4.54
N VAL A 41 11.74 3.05 -3.96
CA VAL A 41 12.37 2.97 -2.63
C VAL A 41 11.33 2.71 -1.55
N ILE A 42 10.17 3.36 -1.60
CA ILE A 42 9.08 3.15 -0.64
C ILE A 42 8.55 1.72 -0.75
N LEU A 43 8.21 1.26 -1.95
CA LEU A 43 7.75 -0.11 -2.19
C LEU A 43 8.78 -1.14 -1.70
N GLY A 44 10.05 -0.95 -2.08
CA GLY A 44 11.15 -1.80 -1.61
C GLY A 44 11.33 -1.77 -0.09
N SER A 45 11.13 -0.61 0.55
CA SER A 45 11.19 -0.47 2.01
C SER A 45 10.03 -1.17 2.71
N VAL A 46 8.81 -1.09 2.16
CA VAL A 46 7.63 -1.82 2.67
C VAL A 46 7.86 -3.32 2.55
N LEU A 47 8.35 -3.80 1.41
CA LEU A 47 8.71 -5.19 1.21
C LEU A 47 9.79 -5.65 2.21
N LEU A 48 10.83 -4.84 2.43
CA LEU A 48 11.87 -5.15 3.41
C LEU A 48 11.31 -5.21 4.84
N LEU A 49 10.45 -4.27 5.23
CA LEU A 49 9.79 -4.27 6.54
C LEU A 49 8.90 -5.50 6.72
N LEU A 50 8.19 -5.93 5.67
CA LEU A 50 7.39 -7.16 5.67
C LEU A 50 8.28 -8.40 5.83
N LEU A 51 9.40 -8.48 5.11
CA LEU A 51 10.38 -9.56 5.25
C LEU A 51 10.93 -9.63 6.68
N LEU A 52 11.24 -8.48 7.30
CA LEU A 52 11.69 -8.40 8.68
C LEU A 52 10.60 -8.80 9.68
N ALA A 53 9.36 -8.35 9.47
CA ALA A 53 8.21 -8.68 10.32
C ALA A 53 7.90 -10.19 10.32
N VAL A 54 8.12 -10.84 9.17
CA VAL A 54 7.77 -12.24 8.94
C VAL A 54 8.97 -13.18 9.08
N ARG A 55 10.19 -12.67 9.27
CA ARG A 55 11.44 -13.45 9.42
C ARG A 55 11.40 -14.59 10.44
N HIS A 56 10.52 -14.51 11.44
CA HIS A 56 10.37 -15.53 12.48
C HIS A 56 9.47 -16.71 12.07
N LYS A 57 8.74 -16.62 10.95
CA LYS A 57 7.88 -17.69 10.44
C LYS A 57 8.68 -18.55 9.45
N THR A 58 8.74 -19.84 9.70
CA THR A 58 9.55 -20.81 8.92
C THR A 58 8.96 -21.17 7.56
N LYS A 59 7.65 -20.96 7.36
CA LYS A 59 6.96 -21.17 6.08
C LYS A 59 5.95 -20.05 5.85
N VAL A 60 6.24 -19.16 4.91
CA VAL A 60 5.32 -18.12 4.45
C VAL A 60 5.25 -18.21 2.94
N ASP A 61 4.02 -18.29 2.42
CA ASP A 61 3.79 -18.34 0.98
C ASP A 61 4.26 -17.04 0.33
N PRO A 62 5.03 -17.09 -0.77
CA PRO A 62 5.46 -15.89 -1.50
C PRO A 62 4.31 -14.95 -1.90
N LEU A 63 3.11 -15.52 -2.13
CA LEU A 63 1.89 -14.79 -2.42
C LEU A 63 1.49 -13.81 -1.30
N PHE A 64 1.83 -14.10 -0.04
CA PHE A 64 1.58 -13.20 1.07
C PHE A 64 2.27 -11.84 0.87
N TYR A 65 3.54 -11.84 0.44
CA TYR A 65 4.29 -10.59 0.24
C TYR A 65 3.69 -9.77 -0.89
N VAL A 66 3.27 -10.43 -1.97
CA VAL A 66 2.59 -9.78 -3.11
C VAL A 66 1.31 -9.11 -2.63
N PHE A 67 0.42 -9.83 -1.95
CA PHE A 67 -0.84 -9.24 -1.47
C PHE A 67 -0.63 -8.12 -0.43
N ALA A 68 0.40 -8.24 0.42
CA ALA A 68 0.72 -7.21 1.38
C ALA A 68 1.23 -5.92 0.70
N GLU A 69 2.10 -6.04 -0.29
CA GLU A 69 2.57 -4.89 -1.09
C GLU A 69 1.42 -4.26 -1.89
N PHE A 70 0.57 -5.08 -2.53
CA PHE A 70 -0.62 -4.59 -3.23
C PHE A 70 -1.59 -3.84 -2.31
N SER A 71 -1.72 -4.25 -1.05
CA SER A 71 -2.56 -3.55 -0.08
C SER A 71 -2.06 -2.13 0.23
N PHE A 72 -0.74 -1.92 0.24
CA PHE A 72 -0.14 -0.59 0.39
C PHE A 72 -0.43 0.27 -0.84
N THR A 73 -0.26 -0.29 -2.05
CA THR A 73 -0.57 0.42 -3.31
C THR A 73 -2.06 0.79 -3.41
N CYS A 74 -2.97 -0.06 -2.92
CA CYS A 74 -4.40 0.26 -2.87
C CYS A 74 -4.69 1.51 -2.03
N MET A 75 -3.99 1.69 -0.89
CA MET A 75 -4.13 2.90 -0.08
C MET A 75 -3.58 4.13 -0.80
N VAL A 76 -2.48 4.01 -1.53
CA VAL A 76 -1.95 5.08 -2.39
C VAL A 76 -2.98 5.48 -3.46
N GLY A 77 -3.61 4.51 -4.11
CA GLY A 77 -4.70 4.73 -5.08
C GLY A 77 -5.92 5.41 -4.45
N LEU A 78 -6.31 5.02 -3.23
CA LEU A 78 -7.42 5.66 -2.51
C LEU A 78 -7.13 7.13 -2.22
N ILE A 79 -5.91 7.45 -1.78
CA ILE A 79 -5.48 8.83 -1.49
C ILE A 79 -5.47 9.65 -2.77
N ASN A 80 -4.99 9.07 -3.88
CA ASN A 80 -5.07 9.70 -5.20
C ASN A 80 -6.52 10.08 -5.57
N ALA A 81 -7.47 9.16 -5.38
CA ALA A 81 -8.88 9.40 -5.69
C ALA A 81 -9.49 10.51 -4.82
N LEU A 82 -9.22 10.46 -3.51
CA LEU A 82 -9.70 11.46 -2.55
C LEU A 82 -9.15 12.86 -2.84
N GLU A 83 -7.91 12.95 -3.33
CA GLU A 83 -7.31 14.24 -3.68
C GLU A 83 -7.86 14.81 -4.98
N GLN A 84 -8.13 13.95 -5.97
CA GLN A 84 -8.75 14.38 -7.22
C GLN A 84 -10.19 14.87 -7.03
N ASP A 85 -10.94 14.25 -6.12
CA ASP A 85 -12.28 14.70 -5.73
C ASP A 85 -12.26 15.90 -4.77
N GLY A 86 -11.09 16.32 -4.30
CA GLY A 86 -10.92 17.49 -3.44
C GLY A 86 -11.28 17.28 -1.97
N PHE A 87 -11.45 16.04 -1.50
CA PHE A 87 -11.66 15.74 -0.08
C PHE A 87 -10.39 15.99 0.75
N ILE A 88 -9.23 15.78 0.15
CA ILE A 88 -7.91 16.02 0.75
C ILE A 88 -7.04 16.82 -0.23
N SER A 89 -6.07 17.58 0.27
CA SER A 89 -5.20 18.39 -0.57
C SER A 89 -3.76 18.33 -0.09
N GLY A 90 -2.81 18.19 -1.02
CA GLY A 90 -1.38 18.29 -0.72
C GLY A 90 -0.69 16.95 -0.46
N PHE A 91 -1.19 15.84 -1.02
CA PHE A 91 -0.57 14.52 -0.89
C PHE A 91 0.04 14.05 -2.23
N MET A 92 -0.59 14.37 -3.36
CA MET A 92 -0.33 13.90 -4.73
C MET A 92 -0.66 14.96 -5.79
N SER A 93 -1.01 16.19 -5.39
CA SER A 93 -1.29 17.33 -6.28
C SER A 93 -0.21 17.52 -7.35
N PHE A 94 1.05 17.30 -6.99
CA PHE A 94 2.17 17.38 -7.91
C PHE A 94 2.28 16.15 -8.84
N TYR A 95 2.02 14.95 -8.30
CA TYR A 95 2.05 13.68 -9.04
C TYR A 95 1.03 13.65 -10.19
N ILE A 96 -0.20 14.08 -9.93
CA ILE A 96 -1.28 14.11 -10.93
C ILE A 96 -0.95 15.14 -12.03
N LYS A 97 -0.32 16.27 -11.66
CA LYS A 97 -0.06 17.38 -12.58
C LYS A 97 1.20 17.21 -13.45
N LYS A 98 2.27 16.60 -12.92
CA LYS A 98 3.54 16.40 -13.65
C LYS A 98 3.83 14.93 -14.03
N GLY A 99 3.34 13.96 -13.29
CA GLY A 99 3.65 12.54 -13.48
C GLY A 99 2.73 11.87 -14.50
N GLU A 100 1.45 11.76 -14.16
CA GLU A 100 0.51 10.94 -14.92
C GLU A 100 -0.88 11.60 -15.04
N PRO A 101 -1.03 12.61 -15.91
CA PRO A 101 -2.30 13.33 -16.07
C PRO A 101 -3.47 12.46 -16.56
N HIS A 102 -3.19 11.28 -17.12
CA HIS A 102 -4.21 10.30 -17.53
C HIS A 102 -4.95 9.66 -16.34
N LEU A 103 -4.33 9.66 -15.15
CA LEU A 103 -4.98 9.25 -13.90
C LEU A 103 -6.04 10.26 -13.44
N SER A 104 -6.14 11.44 -14.08
CA SER A 104 -7.15 12.46 -13.81
C SER A 104 -8.50 12.19 -14.48
N THR A 105 -8.64 11.09 -15.22
CA THR A 105 -9.91 10.73 -15.87
C THR A 105 -10.90 10.19 -14.84
N ALA A 106 -12.19 10.50 -15.02
CA ALA A 106 -13.25 10.01 -14.13
C ALA A 106 -13.26 8.47 -14.00
N TYR A 107 -12.88 7.76 -15.07
CA TYR A 107 -12.70 6.31 -15.05
C TYR A 107 -11.56 5.89 -14.11
N ALA A 108 -10.39 6.53 -14.20
CA ALA A 108 -9.24 6.22 -13.35
C ALA A 108 -9.50 6.54 -11.86
N VAL A 109 -10.22 7.63 -11.57
CA VAL A 109 -10.66 7.96 -10.19
C VAL A 109 -11.59 6.89 -9.64
N MET A 110 -12.60 6.49 -10.40
CA MET A 110 -13.53 5.43 -10.00
C MET A 110 -12.80 4.09 -9.77
N MET A 111 -11.88 3.73 -10.67
CA MET A 111 -11.05 2.52 -10.53
C MET A 111 -10.20 2.59 -9.24
N SER A 112 -9.62 3.76 -8.94
CA SER A 112 -8.82 3.98 -7.73
C SER A 112 -9.63 3.81 -6.44
N TYR A 113 -10.90 4.26 -6.40
CA TYR A 113 -11.80 3.97 -5.28
C TYR A 113 -12.11 2.48 -5.15
N TRP A 114 -12.37 1.82 -6.28
CA TRP A 114 -12.66 0.39 -6.29
C TRP A 114 -11.46 -0.43 -5.77
N GLU A 115 -10.25 -0.08 -6.18
CA GLU A 115 -9.02 -0.67 -5.66
C GLU A 115 -8.82 -0.38 -4.16
N GLY A 116 -8.98 0.88 -3.77
CA GLY A 116 -8.81 1.32 -2.38
C GLY A 116 -9.78 0.70 -1.38
N VAL A 117 -11.00 0.34 -1.81
CA VAL A 117 -12.03 -0.22 -0.92
C VAL A 117 -12.20 -1.72 -1.14
N VAL A 118 -12.54 -2.15 -2.35
CA VAL A 118 -12.90 -3.55 -2.63
C VAL A 118 -11.66 -4.44 -2.63
N HIS A 119 -10.63 -4.08 -3.41
CA HIS A 119 -9.41 -4.88 -3.48
C HIS A 119 -8.65 -4.85 -2.16
N PHE A 120 -8.60 -3.71 -1.48
CA PHE A 120 -7.97 -3.62 -0.17
C PHE A 120 -8.58 -4.58 0.86
N ILE A 121 -9.91 -4.58 1.01
CA ILE A 121 -10.61 -5.51 1.91
C ILE A 121 -10.34 -6.96 1.47
N LEU A 122 -10.41 -7.25 0.16
CA LEU A 122 -10.16 -8.58 -0.37
C LEU A 122 -8.74 -9.07 -0.02
N PHE A 123 -7.71 -8.26 -0.21
CA PHE A 123 -6.33 -8.63 0.12
C PHE A 123 -6.15 -8.89 1.62
N LEU A 124 -6.75 -8.08 2.50
CA LEU A 124 -6.73 -8.35 3.94
C LEU A 124 -7.43 -9.67 4.29
N THR A 125 -8.58 -9.98 3.65
CA THR A 125 -9.26 -11.26 3.89
C THR A 125 -8.44 -12.46 3.42
N ILE A 126 -7.76 -12.36 2.28
CA ILE A 126 -6.88 -13.41 1.76
C ILE A 126 -5.71 -13.63 2.71
N ILE A 127 -5.05 -12.56 3.16
CA ILE A 127 -3.95 -12.62 4.12
C ILE A 127 -4.40 -13.29 5.42
N HIS A 128 -5.56 -12.89 5.95
CA HIS A 128 -6.11 -13.48 7.16
C HIS A 128 -6.39 -14.99 6.99
N ARG A 129 -6.94 -15.41 5.85
CA ARG A 129 -7.17 -16.83 5.52
C ARG A 129 -5.87 -17.63 5.41
N ILE A 130 -4.85 -17.09 4.76
CA ILE A 130 -3.53 -17.74 4.62
C ILE A 130 -2.89 -17.92 6.01
N CYS A 131 -2.91 -16.88 6.83
CA CYS A 131 -2.36 -16.94 8.18
C CYS A 131 -3.11 -17.93 9.08
N TRP A 132 -4.43 -18.03 8.94
CA TRP A 132 -5.26 -19.00 9.65
C TRP A 132 -4.95 -20.45 9.23
N CYS A 133 -4.90 -20.73 7.92
CA CYS A 133 -4.59 -22.08 7.41
C CYS A 133 -3.20 -22.57 7.83
N ILE A 134 -2.20 -21.70 7.83
CA ILE A 134 -0.85 -22.04 8.32
C ILE A 134 -0.87 -22.34 9.83
N CYS A 135 -1.66 -21.60 10.62
CA CYS A 135 -1.80 -21.84 12.05
C CYS A 135 -2.50 -23.18 12.34
N SER A 136 -3.53 -23.56 11.56
CA SER A 136 -4.19 -24.87 11.68
C SER A 136 -3.31 -26.04 11.22
N MET A 137 -2.38 -25.81 10.29
CA MET A 137 -1.50 -26.86 9.77
C MET A 137 -0.26 -27.09 10.64
N LEU A 138 0.20 -26.06 11.39
CA LEU A 138 1.28 -26.18 12.37
C LEU A 138 0.81 -26.61 13.78
N CYS A 139 -0.48 -26.50 14.08
CA CYS A 139 -1.11 -27.08 15.26
C CYS A 139 -2.21 -28.08 14.84
N PRO A 140 -1.84 -29.26 14.32
CA PRO A 140 -2.80 -30.36 14.27
C PRO A 140 -3.03 -30.80 15.72
N CYS A 141 -4.25 -30.62 16.23
CA CYS A 141 -4.71 -31.40 17.37
C CYS A 141 -4.75 -32.89 16.99
#